data_AF-A0A453M4A8-F1
#
_entry.id   AF-A0A453M4A8-F1
#
_cell.length_a   1.000
_cell.length_b   1.000
_cell.length_c   1.000
_cell.angle_alpha   90.00
_cell.angle_beta   90.00
_cell.angle_gamma   90.00
#
_symmetry.space_group_name_H-M   'P 1'
#
loop_
_entity.id
_entity.type
_entity.pdbx_description
1 polymer ?
#
loop_
_entity_poly.entity_id
_entity_poly.type
_entity_poly.pdbx_seq_one_letter_code
_entity_poly.pdbx_strand_id
1 'polypeptide(L)'
;DYLDNATTKVMALVIIQSIMKNTTCISTSDKIEALFDLIKGLIKDMDGAQDDELDEEDFKEEQNSVARLIHMLHNDDHDEMLKILCTVQKHILQGGPKRLPFTVPSLVFSALKLVRRLQGQDGDVTGEEVPATPKKIFQILHQTIEALQCIPCPELSLRLYLQCAEAANDCDLEPVAYEFFTQAFILYEEEIAVILRLKLLHFT
;
A
#
# COMPACT_ATOMS: atom_id res chain seq x y z
N ASP A 1 -6.45 24.25 -15.66
CA ASP A 1 -5.17 23.56 -15.38
C ASP A 1 -4.15 23.90 -16.44
N TYR A 2 -3.15 24.71 -16.10
CA TYR A 2 -2.18 25.34 -17.01
C TYR A 2 -0.71 24.97 -16.68
N LEU A 3 -0.50 24.02 -15.77
CA LEU A 3 0.83 23.51 -15.42
C LEU A 3 1.14 22.31 -16.29
N ASP A 4 2.35 22.24 -16.84
CA ASP A 4 2.83 21.03 -17.50
C ASP A 4 3.02 19.90 -16.46
N ASN A 5 3.08 18.65 -16.95
CA ASN A 5 3.15 17.46 -16.10
C ASN A 5 4.43 17.45 -15.24
N ALA A 6 5.55 17.93 -15.80
CA ALA A 6 6.83 18.04 -15.10
C ALA A 6 6.74 18.98 -13.88
N THR A 7 6.17 20.18 -14.05
CA THR A 7 6.01 21.12 -12.93
C THR A 7 5.06 20.56 -11.88
N THR A 8 4.03 19.82 -12.28
CA THR A 8 3.09 19.17 -11.35
C THR A 8 3.80 18.14 -10.46
N LYS A 9 4.68 17.30 -11.03
CA LYS A 9 5.49 16.33 -10.27
C LYS A 9 6.48 17.00 -9.32
N VAL A 10 7.21 18.01 -9.78
CA VAL A 10 8.16 18.76 -8.94
C VAL A 10 7.46 19.39 -7.74
N MET A 11 6.31 20.04 -7.97
CA MET A 11 5.52 20.62 -6.90
C MET A 11 5.04 19.56 -5.90
N ALA A 12 4.55 18.41 -6.39
CA ALA A 12 4.15 17.30 -5.55
C ALA A 12 5.31 16.77 -4.67
N LEU A 13 6.52 16.64 -5.22
CA LEU A 13 7.70 16.23 -4.45
C LEU A 13 8.05 17.24 -3.35
N VAL A 14 8.02 18.55 -3.66
CA VAL A 14 8.27 19.61 -2.67
C VAL A 14 7.25 19.56 -1.54
N ILE A 15 5.98 19.29 -1.84
CA ILE A 15 4.92 19.12 -0.84
C ILE A 15 5.23 17.92 0.06
N ILE A 16 5.53 16.75 -0.52
CA ILE A 16 5.87 15.54 0.23
C ILE A 16 7.08 15.80 1.15
N GLN A 17 8.16 16.38 0.61
CA GLN A 17 9.36 16.72 1.37
C GLN A 17 9.07 17.71 2.50
N SER A 18 8.21 18.70 2.28
CA SER A 18 7.80 19.65 3.32
C SER A 18 7.04 18.97 4.45
N ILE A 19 6.08 18.10 4.13
CA ILE A 19 5.31 17.34 5.14
C ILE A 19 6.26 16.45 5.94
N MET A 20 7.18 15.75 5.28
CA MET A 20 8.15 14.86 5.92
C MET A 20 9.14 15.62 6.81
N LYS A 21 9.66 16.76 6.35
CA LYS A 21 10.61 17.58 7.11
C LYS A 21 9.99 18.21 8.34
N ASN A 22 8.73 18.63 8.24
CA ASN A 22 8.01 19.31 9.32
C ASN A 22 7.20 18.35 10.19
N THR A 23 7.25 17.03 9.92
CA THR A 23 6.44 16.00 10.59
C THR A 23 4.96 16.41 10.70
N THR A 24 4.42 16.99 9.62
CA THR A 24 3.07 17.54 9.65
C THR A 24 2.06 16.39 9.75
N CYS A 25 1.27 16.40 10.83
CA CYS A 25 0.26 15.38 11.06
C CYS A 25 -0.98 15.68 10.20
N ILE A 26 -1.22 14.85 9.19
CA ILE A 26 -2.42 14.88 8.36
C ILE A 26 -3.33 13.75 8.83
N SER A 27 -4.25 14.10 9.71
CA SER A 27 -4.98 13.12 10.51
C SER A 27 -6.44 12.94 10.10
N THR A 28 -6.93 13.47 8.96
CA THR A 28 -8.32 13.24 8.55
C THR A 28 -8.41 12.77 7.12
N SER A 29 -9.36 11.88 6.85
CA SER A 29 -9.58 11.32 5.52
C SER A 29 -9.80 12.40 4.46
N ASP A 30 -10.52 13.47 4.78
CA ASP A 30 -10.76 14.59 3.86
C ASP A 30 -9.47 15.33 3.47
N LYS A 31 -8.55 15.51 4.44
CA LYS A 31 -7.25 16.15 4.17
C LYS A 31 -6.34 15.22 3.36
N ILE A 32 -6.46 13.91 3.57
CA ILE A 32 -5.74 12.91 2.78
C ILE A 32 -6.26 12.86 1.34
N GLU A 33 -7.57 12.90 1.12
CA GLU A 33 -8.15 12.99 -0.23
C GLU A 33 -7.59 14.22 -0.96
N ALA A 34 -7.65 15.40 -0.34
CA ALA A 34 -7.11 16.63 -0.92
C ALA A 34 -5.59 16.58 -1.16
N LEU A 35 -4.82 15.95 -0.27
CA LEU A 35 -3.39 15.76 -0.45
C LEU A 35 -3.10 14.85 -1.65
N PHE A 36 -3.78 13.71 -1.74
CA PHE A 36 -3.57 12.73 -2.80
C PHE A 36 -3.99 13.28 -4.16
N ASP A 37 -5.03 14.12 -4.22
CA ASP A 37 -5.38 14.88 -5.42
C ASP A 37 -4.27 15.87 -5.82
N LEU A 38 -3.61 16.50 -4.85
CA LEU A 38 -2.51 17.44 -5.10
C LEU A 38 -1.24 16.74 -5.59
N ILE A 39 -0.97 15.53 -5.12
CA ILE A 39 0.17 14.71 -5.55
C ILE A 39 -0.16 13.71 -6.66
N LYS A 40 -1.33 13.83 -7.31
CA LYS A 40 -1.83 12.87 -8.31
C LYS A 40 -0.84 12.52 -9.41
N GLY A 41 0.01 13.48 -9.82
CA GLY A 41 1.03 13.29 -10.85
C GLY A 41 2.16 12.31 -10.46
N LEU A 42 2.33 12.02 -9.17
CA LEU A 42 3.28 11.01 -8.67
C LEU A 42 2.63 9.64 -8.50
N ILE A 43 1.33 9.60 -8.24
CA ILE A 43 0.60 8.36 -7.90
C ILE A 43 -0.17 7.74 -9.06
N LYS A 44 -0.44 8.47 -10.15
CA LYS A 44 -1.21 7.99 -11.31
C LYS A 44 -0.58 8.46 -12.62
N ASP A 45 -0.68 7.64 -13.65
CA ASP A 45 -0.30 8.03 -15.01
C ASP A 45 -1.27 9.09 -15.54
N MET A 46 -0.71 10.20 -16.03
CA MET A 46 -1.49 11.29 -16.64
C MET A 46 -1.59 11.04 -18.15
N ASP A 47 -2.81 11.07 -18.69
CA ASP A 47 -3.06 10.87 -20.12
C ASP A 47 -2.28 11.89 -20.97
N GLY A 48 -1.52 11.39 -21.95
CA GLY A 48 -0.74 12.22 -22.87
C GLY A 48 0.62 12.67 -22.36
N ALA A 49 1.05 12.21 -21.18
CA ALA A 49 2.45 12.32 -20.79
C ALA A 49 3.29 11.42 -21.71
N GLN A 50 4.20 12.02 -22.49
CA GLN A 50 5.31 11.24 -23.01
C GLN A 50 6.04 10.67 -21.78
N ASP A 51 6.36 9.37 -21.80
CA ASP A 51 7.20 8.68 -20.79
C ASP A 51 8.66 9.18 -20.89
N ASP A 52 8.83 10.46 -21.24
CA ASP A 52 10.10 11.10 -21.53
C ASP A 52 10.84 11.29 -20.20
N GLU A 53 11.90 10.50 -20.08
CA GLU A 53 13.18 10.90 -19.48
C GLU A 53 13.21 11.10 -17.95
N LEU A 54 12.55 10.26 -17.16
CA LEU A 54 13.09 9.98 -15.83
C LEU A 54 13.95 8.73 -15.91
N ASP A 55 15.17 8.81 -15.40
CA ASP A 55 15.94 7.59 -15.19
C ASP A 55 15.24 6.71 -14.14
N GLU A 56 15.58 5.42 -14.14
CA GLU A 56 14.94 4.45 -13.26
C GLU A 56 15.18 4.73 -11.77
N GLU A 57 16.31 5.36 -11.44
CA GLU A 57 16.69 5.76 -10.09
C GLU A 57 15.83 6.94 -9.61
N ASP A 58 15.69 7.99 -10.41
CA ASP A 58 14.84 9.14 -10.11
C ASP A 58 13.39 8.71 -9.88
N PHE A 59 12.84 7.89 -10.78
CA PHE A 59 11.47 7.35 -10.60
C PHE A 59 11.34 6.56 -9.29
N LYS A 60 12.34 5.75 -8.97
CA LYS A 60 12.36 4.98 -7.72
C LYS A 60 12.42 5.89 -6.50
N GLU A 61 13.19 6.98 -6.53
CA GLU A 61 13.22 7.98 -5.44
C GLU A 61 11.88 8.68 -5.27
N GLU A 62 11.20 9.03 -6.37
CA GLU A 62 9.84 9.58 -6.34
C GLU A 62 8.88 8.61 -5.65
N GLN A 63 8.85 7.34 -6.10
CA GLN A 63 7.94 6.33 -5.54
C GLN A 63 8.27 5.98 -4.08
N ASN A 64 9.55 5.98 -3.71
CA ASN A 64 9.96 5.82 -2.31
C ASN A 64 9.48 6.98 -1.43
N SER A 65 9.44 8.21 -1.97
CA SER A 65 8.90 9.37 -1.25
C SER A 65 7.40 9.23 -0.99
N VAL A 66 6.64 8.75 -1.97
CA VAL A 66 5.22 8.42 -1.82
C VAL A 66 5.02 7.31 -0.78
N ALA A 67 5.80 6.22 -0.85
CA ALA A 67 5.73 5.12 0.11
C ALA A 67 6.01 5.59 1.56
N ARG A 68 7.00 6.48 1.73
CA ARG A 68 7.31 7.08 3.05
C ARG A 68 6.18 7.99 3.56
N LEU A 69 5.54 8.76 2.67
CA LEU A 69 4.37 9.56 3.04
C LEU A 69 3.25 8.65 3.58
N ILE A 70 2.90 7.58 2.86
CA ILE A 70 1.86 6.61 3.26
C ILE A 70 2.18 6.01 4.63
N HIS A 71 3.45 5.66 4.87
CA HIS A 71 3.88 5.08 6.15
C HIS A 71 3.83 6.07 7.33
N MET A 72 3.95 7.36 7.06
CA MET A 72 3.91 8.42 8.08
C MET A 72 2.48 8.79 8.49
N LEU A 73 1.47 8.46 7.67
CA LEU A 73 0.07 8.74 7.99
C LEU A 73 -0.33 8.03 9.28
N HIS A 74 -0.96 8.78 10.18
CA HIS A 74 -1.36 8.28 11.48
C HIS A 74 -2.55 9.07 12.01
N ASN A 75 -3.49 8.36 12.62
CA ASN A 75 -4.52 8.93 13.49
C ASN A 75 -4.64 8.04 14.75
N ASP A 76 -4.86 8.67 15.90
CA ASP A 76 -5.09 7.99 17.17
C ASP A 76 -6.46 7.30 17.22
N ASP A 77 -7.47 7.85 16.55
CA ASP A 77 -8.76 7.21 16.36
C ASP A 77 -8.67 6.07 15.32
N HIS A 78 -9.13 4.88 15.70
CA HIS A 78 -9.00 3.69 14.87
C HIS A 78 -9.92 3.70 13.64
N ASP A 79 -11.12 4.27 13.77
CA ASP A 79 -12.09 4.35 12.69
C ASP A 79 -11.65 5.35 11.63
N GLU A 80 -11.14 6.50 12.06
CA GLU A 80 -10.57 7.51 11.18
C GLU A 80 -9.28 7.01 10.52
N MET A 81 -8.44 6.27 11.24
CA MET A 81 -7.26 5.63 10.63
C MET A 81 -7.68 4.61 9.56
N LEU A 82 -8.74 3.82 9.79
CA LEU A 82 -9.28 2.92 8.79
C LEU A 82 -9.80 3.68 7.56
N LYS A 83 -10.53 4.78 7.75
CA LYS A 83 -10.99 5.66 6.65
C LYS A 83 -9.81 6.19 5.84
N ILE A 84 -8.74 6.65 6.50
CA ILE A 84 -7.50 7.08 5.85
C ILE A 84 -6.91 5.95 4.99
N LEU A 85 -6.79 4.73 5.53
CA LEU A 85 -6.25 3.59 4.78
C LEU A 85 -7.08 3.26 3.54
N CYS A 86 -8.42 3.26 3.65
CA CYS A 86 -9.32 3.05 2.51
C CYS A 86 -9.13 4.14 1.43
N THR A 87 -9.00 5.39 1.85
CA THR A 87 -8.76 6.53 0.96
C THR A 87 -7.43 6.38 0.22
N VAL A 88 -6.35 6.06 0.93
CA VAL A 88 -5.04 5.79 0.32
C VAL A 88 -5.12 4.62 -0.66
N GLN A 89 -5.76 3.51 -0.28
CA GLN A 89 -5.95 2.35 -1.13
C GLN A 89 -6.61 2.74 -2.47
N LYS A 90 -7.74 3.46 -2.40
CA LYS A 90 -8.49 3.94 -3.58
C LYS A 90 -7.60 4.71 -4.54
N HIS A 91 -6.70 5.54 -4.04
CA HIS A 91 -5.79 6.35 -4.86
C HIS A 91 -4.65 5.51 -5.44
N ILE A 92 -3.94 4.73 -4.63
CA ILE A 92 -2.75 4.00 -5.11
C ILE A 92 -3.10 2.88 -6.08
N LEU A 93 -4.28 2.26 -5.96
CA LEU A 93 -4.72 1.20 -6.87
C LEU A 93 -4.97 1.71 -8.31
N GLN A 94 -5.04 3.03 -8.52
CA GLN A 94 -5.10 3.64 -9.84
C GLN A 94 -3.71 3.93 -10.42
N GLY A 95 -2.64 3.63 -9.70
CA GLY A 95 -1.27 4.04 -10.04
C GLY A 95 -0.53 3.17 -11.05
N GLY A 96 -1.12 2.03 -11.42
CA GLY A 96 -0.59 1.15 -12.45
C GLY A 96 0.62 0.30 -12.00
N PRO A 97 1.07 -0.60 -12.88
CA PRO A 97 1.99 -1.68 -12.54
C PRO A 97 3.39 -1.20 -12.15
N LYS A 98 3.85 -0.04 -12.66
CA LYS A 98 5.17 0.52 -12.30
C LYS A 98 5.22 1.04 -10.85
N ARG A 99 4.10 1.52 -10.29
CA ARG A 99 4.07 2.20 -8.96
C ARG A 99 3.64 1.29 -7.84
N LEU A 100 2.72 0.37 -8.11
CA LEU A 100 2.15 -0.53 -7.09
C LEU A 100 3.20 -1.31 -6.29
N PRO A 101 4.31 -1.83 -6.86
CA PRO A 101 5.34 -2.51 -6.09
C PRO A 101 6.01 -1.66 -5.00
N PHE A 102 5.97 -0.32 -5.14
CA PHE A 102 6.55 0.60 -4.16
C PHE A 102 5.53 1.03 -3.09
N THR A 103 4.30 1.29 -3.50
CA THR A 103 3.28 1.89 -2.61
C THR A 103 2.46 0.85 -1.85
N VAL A 104 2.15 -0.30 -2.45
CA VAL A 104 1.37 -1.37 -1.80
C VAL A 104 2.03 -1.85 -0.50
N PRO A 105 3.35 -2.14 -0.44
CA PRO A 105 3.96 -2.58 0.81
C PRO A 105 3.80 -1.56 1.94
N SER A 106 3.93 -0.26 1.63
CA SER A 106 3.77 0.79 2.63
C SER A 106 2.35 0.84 3.21
N LEU A 107 1.32 0.69 2.36
CA LEU A 107 -0.06 0.61 2.80
C LEU A 107 -0.32 -0.64 3.64
N VAL A 108 0.19 -1.80 3.20
CA VAL A 108 0.04 -3.07 3.92
C VAL A 108 0.60 -2.95 5.34
N PHE A 109 1.84 -2.49 5.50
CA PHE A 109 2.44 -2.33 6.81
C PHE A 109 1.76 -1.28 7.68
N SER A 110 1.25 -0.19 7.09
CA SER A 110 0.43 0.79 7.83
C SER A 110 -0.88 0.18 8.34
N ALA A 111 -1.55 -0.66 7.54
CA ALA A 111 -2.75 -1.37 7.97
C ALA A 111 -2.45 -2.42 9.06
N LEU A 112 -1.37 -3.19 8.93
CA LEU A 112 -0.95 -4.14 9.96
C LEU A 112 -0.59 -3.45 11.28
N LYS A 113 -0.05 -2.24 11.25
CA LYS A 113 0.17 -1.43 12.45
C LYS A 113 -1.15 -1.09 13.15
N LEU A 114 -2.22 -0.79 12.40
CA LEU A 114 -3.55 -0.57 12.95
C LEU A 114 -4.13 -1.86 13.57
N VAL A 115 -3.94 -3.01 12.92
CA VAL A 115 -4.36 -4.32 13.47
C VAL A 115 -3.71 -4.56 14.85
N ARG A 116 -2.40 -4.35 14.98
CA ARG A 116 -1.69 -4.50 16.26
C ARG A 116 -2.18 -3.56 17.35
N ARG A 117 -2.63 -2.35 16.98
CA ARG A 117 -3.22 -1.40 17.93
C ARG A 117 -4.60 -1.83 18.41
N LEU A 118 -5.40 -2.44 17.55
CA LEU A 118 -6.72 -2.99 17.90
C LEU A 118 -6.59 -4.18 18.87
N GLN A 119 -5.57 -5.02 18.72
CA GLN A 119 -5.31 -6.13 19.66
C GLN A 119 -4.95 -5.65 21.07
N GLY A 120 -4.41 -4.44 21.22
CA GLY A 120 -4.01 -3.89 22.51
C GLY A 120 -5.13 -3.21 23.31
N GLN A 121 -6.35 -3.11 22.77
CA GLN A 121 -7.46 -2.37 23.37
C GLN A 121 -8.73 -3.24 23.42
N ASP A 122 -8.75 -4.23 24.31
CA ASP A 122 -9.89 -5.10 24.60
C ASP A 122 -10.98 -4.43 25.48
N GLY A 123 -11.09 -3.10 25.45
CA GLY A 123 -11.97 -2.34 26.37
C GLY A 123 -12.58 -1.10 25.74
N ASP A 124 -13.91 -1.11 25.68
CA ASP A 124 -14.84 0.00 25.38
C ASP A 124 -14.95 0.44 23.91
N VAL A 125 -16.01 -0.02 23.24
CA VAL A 125 -16.51 0.57 21.99
C VAL A 125 -17.84 1.25 22.30
N THR A 126 -17.79 2.56 22.56
CA THR A 126 -18.95 3.44 22.58
C THR A 126 -18.95 4.29 21.31
N GLY A 127 -19.71 3.88 20.30
CA GLY A 127 -19.90 4.64 19.06
C GLY A 127 -20.97 4.03 18.16
N GLU A 128 -21.74 4.87 17.47
CA GLU A 128 -22.83 4.46 16.55
C GLU A 128 -22.33 4.07 15.15
N GLU A 129 -21.05 4.32 14.81
CA GLU A 129 -20.45 3.89 13.54
C GLU A 129 -19.91 2.45 13.63
N VAL A 130 -19.90 1.72 12.50
CA VAL A 130 -19.44 0.32 12.48
C VAL A 130 -17.94 0.28 12.75
N PRO A 131 -17.47 -0.28 13.88
CA PRO A 131 -16.09 -0.12 14.33
C PRO A 131 -15.09 -0.73 13.36
N ALA A 132 -13.87 -0.20 13.38
CA ALA A 132 -12.69 -0.78 12.79
C ALA A 132 -12.43 -2.14 13.44
N THR A 133 -12.42 -3.19 12.64
CA THR A 133 -12.14 -4.55 13.11
C THR A 133 -10.96 -5.11 12.33
N PRO A 134 -10.15 -5.98 12.96
CA PRO A 134 -9.07 -6.68 12.27
C PRO A 134 -9.56 -7.37 10.99
N LYS A 135 -10.75 -7.99 11.01
CA LYS A 135 -11.37 -8.64 9.83
C LYS A 135 -11.55 -7.69 8.65
N LYS A 136 -12.07 -6.47 8.86
CA LYS A 136 -12.21 -5.46 7.79
C LYS A 136 -10.85 -5.05 7.23
N ILE A 137 -9.86 -4.88 8.11
CA ILE A 137 -8.51 -4.50 7.68
C ILE A 137 -7.90 -5.61 6.82
N PHE A 138 -8.05 -6.89 7.20
CA PHE A 138 -7.58 -8.00 6.40
C PHE A 138 -8.29 -8.12 5.04
N GLN A 139 -9.58 -7.79 4.95
CA GLN A 139 -10.28 -7.72 3.65
C GLN A 139 -9.65 -6.67 2.72
N ILE A 140 -9.34 -5.49 3.25
CA ILE A 140 -8.65 -4.42 2.52
C ILE A 140 -7.25 -4.88 2.10
N LEU A 141 -6.50 -5.53 2.99
CA LEU A 141 -5.18 -6.07 2.70
C LEU A 141 -5.21 -7.10 1.57
N HIS A 142 -6.18 -8.02 1.58
CA HIS A 142 -6.35 -9.00 0.51
C HIS A 142 -6.54 -8.32 -0.85
N GLN A 143 -7.51 -7.40 -0.95
CA GLN A 143 -7.79 -6.65 -2.18
C GLN A 143 -6.57 -5.85 -2.66
N THR A 144 -5.80 -5.30 -1.72
CA THR A 144 -4.59 -4.52 -2.04
C THR A 144 -3.48 -5.41 -2.62
N ILE A 145 -3.25 -6.59 -2.04
CA ILE A 145 -2.22 -7.53 -2.54
C ILE A 145 -2.69 -8.18 -3.84
N GLU A 146 -3.98 -8.45 -4.00
CA GLU A 146 -4.56 -9.01 -5.23
C GLU A 146 -4.29 -8.13 -6.45
N ALA A 147 -4.25 -6.80 -6.27
CA ALA A 147 -3.86 -5.87 -7.34
C ALA A 147 -2.42 -6.07 -7.86
N LEU A 148 -1.56 -6.79 -7.14
CA LEU A 148 -0.21 -7.15 -7.58
C LEU A 148 -0.17 -8.43 -8.44
N GLN A 149 -1.25 -9.21 -8.53
CA GLN A 149 -1.23 -10.50 -9.25
C GLN A 149 -0.87 -10.37 -10.72
N CYS A 150 -1.25 -9.26 -11.38
CA CYS A 150 -0.92 -9.01 -12.79
C CYS A 150 0.46 -8.37 -13.01
N ILE A 151 1.27 -8.23 -11.95
CA ILE A 151 2.59 -7.60 -11.98
C ILE A 151 3.66 -8.68 -11.79
N PRO A 152 4.76 -8.69 -12.56
CA PRO A 152 5.81 -9.70 -12.45
C PRO A 152 6.71 -9.52 -11.21
N CYS A 153 6.11 -9.47 -10.01
CA CYS A 153 6.79 -9.36 -8.72
C CYS A 153 6.29 -10.42 -7.71
N PRO A 154 6.31 -11.73 -8.04
CA PRO A 154 5.70 -12.78 -7.22
C PRO A 154 6.34 -12.90 -5.83
N GLU A 155 7.65 -12.66 -5.69
CA GLU A 155 8.33 -12.68 -4.38
C GLU A 155 7.86 -11.57 -3.43
N LEU A 156 7.39 -10.43 -3.98
CA LEU A 156 6.84 -9.36 -3.16
C LEU A 156 5.46 -9.76 -2.63
N SER A 157 4.56 -10.17 -3.52
CA SER A 157 3.20 -10.60 -3.17
C SER A 157 3.22 -11.77 -2.19
N LEU A 158 4.11 -12.75 -2.40
CA LEU A 158 4.31 -13.87 -1.48
C LEU A 158 4.63 -13.39 -0.06
N ARG A 159 5.63 -12.51 0.07
CA ARG A 159 6.04 -11.97 1.38
C ARG A 159 4.89 -11.20 2.04
N LEU A 160 4.14 -10.40 1.28
CA LEU A 160 3.00 -9.66 1.81
C LEU A 160 1.89 -10.60 2.29
N TYR A 161 1.54 -11.65 1.52
CA TYR A 161 0.56 -12.64 1.95
C TYR A 161 0.98 -13.37 3.23
N LEU A 162 2.25 -13.78 3.33
CA LEU A 162 2.76 -14.44 4.54
C LEU A 162 2.73 -13.51 5.76
N GLN A 163 3.08 -12.24 5.60
CA GLN A 163 2.99 -11.24 6.67
C GLN A 163 1.55 -11.01 7.14
N CYS A 164 0.58 -11.02 6.22
CA CYS A 164 -0.84 -10.96 6.56
C CYS A 164 -1.31 -12.25 7.25
N ALA A 165 -0.86 -13.42 6.82
CA ALA A 165 -1.19 -14.71 7.44
C ALA A 165 -0.69 -14.78 8.89
N GLU A 166 0.56 -14.38 9.13
CA GLU A 166 1.16 -14.29 10.46
C GLU A 166 0.36 -13.34 11.37
N ALA A 167 0.10 -12.11 10.90
CA ALA A 167 -0.67 -11.14 11.68
C ALA A 167 -2.12 -11.58 11.94
N ALA A 168 -2.77 -12.27 11.00
CA ALA A 168 -4.12 -12.79 11.19
C ALA A 168 -4.14 -13.93 12.22
N ASN A 169 -3.10 -14.79 12.21
CA ASN A 169 -2.92 -15.83 13.21
C ASN A 169 -2.73 -15.22 14.61
N ASP A 170 -1.93 -14.16 14.74
CA ASP A 170 -1.75 -13.43 16.00
C ASP A 170 -3.06 -12.80 16.52
N CYS A 171 -4.05 -12.57 15.63
CA CYS A 171 -5.39 -12.08 15.98
C CYS A 171 -6.40 -13.20 16.29
N ASP A 172 -5.96 -14.46 16.39
CA ASP A 172 -6.84 -15.64 16.51
C ASP A 172 -7.88 -15.73 15.37
N LEU A 173 -7.55 -15.18 14.19
CA LEU A 173 -8.39 -15.24 13.00
C LEU A 173 -7.95 -16.37 12.06
N GLU A 174 -7.96 -17.61 12.58
CA GLU A 174 -7.50 -18.80 11.84
C GLU A 174 -8.06 -18.92 10.41
N PRO A 175 -9.36 -18.68 10.12
CA PRO A 175 -9.87 -18.77 8.75
C PRO A 175 -9.23 -17.77 7.80
N VAL A 176 -8.93 -16.56 8.30
CA VAL A 176 -8.30 -15.49 7.52
C VAL A 176 -6.82 -15.80 7.30
N ALA A 177 -6.13 -16.31 8.33
CA ALA A 177 -4.75 -16.74 8.22
C ALA A 177 -4.59 -17.87 7.19
N TYR A 178 -5.50 -18.85 7.21
CA TYR A 178 -5.52 -19.95 6.27
C TYR A 178 -5.75 -19.49 4.82
N GLU A 179 -6.64 -18.51 4.61
CA GLU A 179 -6.88 -17.92 3.29
C GLU A 179 -5.61 -17.26 2.73
N PHE A 180 -4.94 -16.40 3.51
CA PHE A 180 -3.68 -15.78 3.09
C PHE A 180 -2.57 -16.79 2.84
N PHE A 181 -2.45 -17.81 3.69
CA PHE A 181 -1.48 -18.88 3.50
C PHE A 181 -1.75 -19.68 2.22
N THR A 182 -3.02 -19.95 1.91
CA THR A 182 -3.42 -20.64 0.68
C THR A 182 -3.03 -19.82 -0.56
N GLN A 183 -3.28 -18.51 -0.56
CA GLN A 183 -2.85 -17.63 -1.67
C GLN A 183 -1.33 -17.59 -1.81
N ALA A 184 -0.60 -17.49 -0.69
CA ALA A 184 0.86 -17.56 -0.69
C ALA A 184 1.38 -18.90 -1.27
N PHE A 185 0.77 -20.02 -0.90
CA PHE A 185 1.15 -21.34 -1.37
C PHE A 185 0.91 -21.51 -2.88
N ILE A 186 -0.26 -21.09 -3.39
CA ILE A 186 -0.57 -21.12 -4.83
C ILE A 186 0.47 -20.31 -5.61
N LEU A 187 0.74 -19.07 -5.17
CA LEU A 187 1.71 -18.20 -5.82
C LEU A 187 3.14 -18.79 -5.83
N TYR A 188 3.53 -19.47 -4.75
CA TYR A 188 4.82 -20.15 -4.69
C TYR A 188 4.92 -21.30 -5.69
N GLU A 189 3.90 -22.15 -5.78
CA GLU A 189 3.89 -23.31 -6.69
C GLU A 189 3.83 -22.90 -8.16
N GLU A 190 2.99 -21.91 -8.49
CA GLU A 190 2.71 -21.54 -9.90
C GLU A 190 3.78 -20.62 -10.50
N GLU A 191 4.34 -19.69 -9.72
CA GLU A 191 5.26 -18.68 -10.25
C GLU A 191 6.71 -18.95 -9.80
N ILE A 192 6.95 -19.03 -8.49
CA ILE A 192 8.32 -19.00 -7.94
C ILE A 192 9.05 -20.32 -8.15
N ALA A 193 8.42 -21.45 -7.84
CA ALA A 193 9.00 -22.77 -8.03
C ALA A 193 9.28 -23.05 -9.51
N VAL A 194 8.42 -22.58 -10.41
CA VAL A 194 8.60 -22.70 -11.87
C VAL A 194 9.80 -21.88 -12.34
N ILE A 195 9.93 -20.61 -11.91
CA ILE A 195 11.07 -19.76 -12.26
C ILE A 195 12.40 -20.40 -11.80
N LEU A 196 12.46 -20.95 -10.59
CA LEU A 196 13.65 -21.60 -10.07
C LEU A 196 14.03 -22.86 -10.88
N ARG A 197 13.04 -23.68 -11.26
CA ARG A 197 13.26 -24.86 -12.10
C ARG A 197 13.76 -24.48 -13.50
N LEU A 198 13.21 -23.44 -14.10
CA LEU A 198 13.67 -22.94 -15.41
C LEU A 198 15.11 -22.42 -15.34
N LYS A 199 15.45 -21.65 -14.28
CA LYS A 199 16.84 -21.20 -14.07
C LYS A 199 17.79 -22.39 -14.00
N LEU A 200 17.47 -23.43 -13.24
CA LEU A 200 18.31 -24.62 -13.12
C LEU A 200 18.51 -25.36 -14.44
N LEU A 201 17.48 -25.47 -15.28
CA LEU A 201 17.57 -26.09 -16.61
C LEU A 201 18.46 -25.30 -17.59
N HIS A 202 18.53 -23.97 -17.46
CA HIS A 202 19.43 -23.14 -18.29
C HIS A 202 20.90 -23.21 -17.85
N PHE A 203 21.19 -23.74 -16.66
CA PHE A 203 22.55 -23.93 -16.14
C PHE A 203 23.08 -25.36 -16.35
N THR A 204 22.31 -26.26 -16.96
CA THR A 204 22.72 -27.63 -17.35
C THR A 204 22.82 -27.77 -18.85
#